data_AF-A0A706QUI0-F1
#
_entry.id   AF-A0A706QUI0-F1
#
_cell.length_a   1.000
_cell.length_b   1.000
_cell.length_c   1.000
_cell.angle_alpha   90.00
_cell.angle_beta   90.00
_cell.angle_gamma   90.00
#
_symmetry.space_group_name_H-M   'P 1'
#
loop_
_entity.id
_entity.type
_entity.pdbx_description
1 polymer ?
#
loop_
_entity_poly.entity_id
_entity_poly.type
_entity_poly.pdbx_seq_one_letter_code
_entity_poly.pdbx_strand_id
1 'polypeptide(L)' 'MTDYRTRESRLCAFRKAEASLRLEGLDPTGTPLYESVKARILSGEITYDDGRAEILRYYHERSNHN' A
#
# COMPACT_ATOMS: atom_id res chain seq x y z
N MET A 1 21.99 -8.81 -2.43
CA MET A 1 21.48 -9.19 -1.09
C MET A 1 20.24 -8.36 -0.82
N THR A 2 19.05 -8.96 -0.94
CA THR A 2 17.78 -8.30 -0.60
C THR A 2 17.81 -8.03 0.90
N ASP A 3 17.82 -6.75 1.29
CA ASP A 3 17.95 -6.38 2.69
C ASP A 3 16.67 -6.76 3.46
N TYR A 4 16.74 -7.91 4.13
CA TYR A 4 15.67 -8.47 4.94
C TYR A 4 15.21 -7.51 6.04
N ARG A 5 16.13 -6.70 6.61
CA ARG A 5 15.78 -5.68 7.62
C ARG A 5 14.91 -4.58 7.05
N THR A 6 15.17 -4.21 5.79
CA THR A 6 14.37 -3.21 5.10
C THR A 6 12.96 -3.75 4.79
N ARG A 7 12.81 -5.02 4.38
CA ARG A 7 11.49 -5.64 4.16
C ARG A 7 10.67 -5.74 5.45
N GLU A 8 11.26 -6.21 6.54
CA GLU A 8 10.57 -6.32 7.84
C GLU A 8 10.11 -4.96 8.37
N SER A 9 10.93 -3.92 8.16
CA SER A 9 10.56 -2.54 8.51
C SER A 9 9.31 -2.09 7.72
N ARG A 10 9.25 -2.38 6.42
CA ARG A 10 8.09 -2.05 5.60
C ARG A 10 6.83 -2.81 6.02
N LEU A 11 6.98 -4.10 6.34
CA LEU A 11 5.87 -4.93 6.85
C LEU A 11 5.32 -4.39 8.17
N CYS A 12 6.20 -4.01 9.10
CA CYS A 12 5.82 -3.42 10.38
C CYS A 12 5.07 -2.09 10.17
N ALA A 13 5.54 -1.24 9.26
CA ALA A 13 4.86 0.02 8.93
C ALA A 13 3.45 -0.22 8.37
N PHE A 14 3.26 -1.16 7.44
CA PHE A 14 1.94 -1.53 6.93
C PHE A 14 1.01 -2.04 8.04
N ARG A 15 1.49 -2.97 8.87
CA ARG A 15 0.70 -3.50 9.99
C ARG A 15 0.22 -2.41 10.94
N LYS A 16 1.09 -1.44 11.28
CA LYS A 16 0.74 -0.30 12.13
C LYS A 16 -0.31 0.59 11.46
N ALA A 17 -0.09 0.98 10.21
CA ALA A 17 -1.02 1.85 9.49
C ALA A 17 -2.40 1.21 9.30
N GLU A 18 -2.46 -0.08 8.93
CA GLU A 18 -3.72 -0.81 8.80
C GLU A 18 -4.44 -0.98 10.14
N ALA A 19 -3.70 -1.24 11.23
CA ALA A 19 -4.31 -1.28 12.56
C ALA A 19 -4.93 0.07 12.94
N SER A 20 -4.24 1.19 12.67
CA SER A 20 -4.79 2.52 12.87
C SER A 20 -6.06 2.77 12.06
N LEU A 21 -6.09 2.37 10.78
CA LEU A 21 -7.30 2.51 9.95
C LEU A 21 -8.47 1.68 10.48
N ARG A 22 -8.21 0.44 10.96
CA ARG A 22 -9.27 -0.42 11.51
C ARG A 22 -9.89 0.15 12.78
N LEU A 23 -9.13 0.90 13.60
CA LEU A 23 -9.68 1.62 14.75
C LEU A 23 -10.70 2.69 14.33
N GLU A 24 -10.54 3.28 13.14
CA GLU A 24 -11.47 4.24 12.54
C GLU A 24 -12.58 3.55 11.72
N GLY A 25 -12.69 2.22 11.77
CA GLY A 25 -13.66 1.45 10.99
C GLY A 25 -13.34 1.33 9.50
N LEU A 26 -12.11 1.62 9.10
CA LEU A 26 -11.63 1.52 7.72
C LEU A 26 -10.74 0.29 7.55
N ASP A 27 -10.97 -0.50 6.50
CA ASP A 27 -10.07 -1.61 6.15
C ASP A 27 -9.75 -1.59 4.65
N PRO A 28 -8.51 -1.23 4.25
CA PRO A 28 -8.10 -1.26 2.85
C PRO A 28 -7.77 -2.67 2.36
N THR A 29 -7.64 -3.65 3.26
CA THR A 29 -7.26 -5.02 2.92
C THR A 29 -8.34 -5.73 2.11
N GLY A 30 -7.91 -6.66 1.26
CA GLY A 30 -8.81 -7.41 0.38
C GLY A 30 -9.22 -6.65 -0.90
N THR A 31 -8.83 -5.38 -1.06
CA THR A 31 -8.98 -4.71 -2.37
C THR A 31 -7.82 -5.10 -3.30
N PRO A 32 -8.09 -5.56 -4.54
CA PRO A 32 -7.03 -6.03 -5.44
C PRO A 32 -5.93 -5.01 -5.71
N LEU A 33 -6.29 -3.73 -5.83
CA LEU A 33 -5.35 -2.63 -6.04
C LEU A 33 -4.41 -2.46 -4.84
N TYR A 34 -4.96 -2.36 -3.63
CA TYR A 34 -4.17 -2.15 -2.42
C TYR A 34 -3.20 -3.33 -2.19
N GLU A 35 -3.69 -4.57 -2.30
CA GLU A 35 -2.87 -5.75 -2.08
C GLU A 35 -1.71 -5.85 -3.10
N SER A 36 -1.99 -5.52 -4.37
CA SER A 36 -0.97 -5.47 -5.43
C SER A 36 0.12 -4.42 -5.15
N VAL A 37 -0.28 -3.19 -4.79
CA VAL A 37 0.66 -2.10 -4.49
C VAL A 37 1.48 -2.42 -3.24
N LYS A 38 0.82 -2.90 -2.18
CA LYS A 38 1.48 -3.32 -0.93
C LYS A 38 2.50 -4.42 -1.18
N ALA A 39 2.17 -5.44 -1.97
CA ALA A 39 3.10 -6.53 -2.30
C ALA A 39 4.38 -6.03 -2.99
N ARG A 40 4.25 -5.10 -3.95
CA ARG A 40 5.38 -4.50 -4.66
C ARG A 40 6.23 -3.58 -3.78
N ILE A 41 5.62 -2.86 -2.83
CA ILE A 41 6.37 -2.10 -1.82
C ILE A 41 7.14 -3.06 -0.90
N LEU A 42 6.50 -4.15 -0.45
CA LEU A 42 7.15 -5.13 0.43
C LEU A 42 8.34 -5.82 -0.24
N SER A 43 8.20 -6.19 -1.53
CA SER A 43 9.31 -6.75 -2.33
C SER A 43 10.44 -5.73 -2.55
N GLY A 44 10.13 -4.42 -2.45
CA GLY A 44 11.07 -3.34 -2.75
C GLY A 44 11.15 -3.02 -4.24
N GLU A 45 10.19 -3.49 -5.03
CA GLU A 45 10.07 -3.17 -6.45
C GLU A 45 9.71 -1.71 -6.67
N ILE A 46 8.88 -1.13 -5.79
CA ILE A 46 8.48 0.27 -5.83
C ILE A 46 8.64 0.92 -4.46
N THR A 47 8.78 2.25 -4.44
CA THR A 47 8.84 3.02 -3.20
C THR A 47 7.43 3.30 -2.66
N TYR A 48 7.36 3.83 -1.43
CA TYR A 48 6.09 4.28 -0.84
C TYR A 48 5.43 5.40 -1.66
N ASP A 49 6.22 6.33 -2.18
CA ASP A 49 5.71 7.46 -2.96
C ASP A 49 5.16 6.99 -4.31
N ASP A 50 5.84 6.03 -4.96
CA ASP A 50 5.35 5.42 -6.20
C ASP A 50 4.01 4.72 -5.97
N GLY A 51 3.90 3.91 -4.91
CA GLY A 51 2.64 3.23 -4.58
C GLY A 51 1.51 4.20 -4.22
N ARG A 52 1.82 5.30 -3.52
CA ARG A 52 0.85 6.36 -3.25
C ARG A 52 0.38 7.04 -4.53
N ALA A 53 1.29 7.38 -5.44
CA ALA A 53 0.96 7.99 -6.72
C ALA A 53 0.09 7.07 -7.57
N GLU A 54 0.36 5.77 -7.59
CA GLU A 54 -0.43 4.77 -8.32
C GLU A 54 -1.87 4.69 -7.80
N ILE A 55 -2.05 4.60 -6.48
CA ILE A 55 -3.38 4.56 -5.85
C ILE A 55 -4.16 5.85 -6.18
N LEU A 56 -3.52 7.01 -6.05
CA LEU A 56 -4.15 8.29 -6.37
C LEU A 56 -4.57 8.36 -7.84
N ARG A 57 -3.69 7.96 -8.76
CA ARG A 57 -3.99 7.94 -10.20
C ARG A 57 -5.20 7.06 -10.52
N TYR A 58 -5.27 5.85 -9.95
CA TYR A 58 -6.40 4.94 -10.16
C TYR A 58 -7.75 5.59 -9.80
N TYR A 59 -7.83 6.25 -8.63
CA TYR A 59 -9.07 6.88 -8.21
C TYR A 59 -9.39 8.16 -9.00
N HIS A 60 -8.38 8.93 -9.41
CA HIS A 60 -8.56 10.06 -10.33
C HIS A 60 -9.08 9.64 -11.70
N GLU A 61 -8.53 8.57 -12.27
CA GLU A 61 -9.00 8.04 -13.55
C GLU A 61 -10.43 7.52 -13.42
N ARG A 62 -10.73 6.79 -12.34
CA ARG A 62 -12.08 6.28 -12.07
C ARG A 62 -13.10 7.40 -11.83
N SER A 63 -12.72 8.49 -11.16
CA SER A 63 -13.62 9.63 -10.96
C SER A 63 -13.91 10.39 -12.24
N ASN A 64 -12.96 10.44 -13.18
CA ASN A 64 -13.11 11.14 -14.45
C ASN A 64 -13.89 10.33 -15.51
N HIS A 65 -14.07 9.02 -15.30
CA HIS A 65 -14.84 8.12 -16.18
C HIS A 65 -16.28 7.87 -15.69
N ASN A 66 -16.74 8.62 -14.69
CA ASN A 66 -18.08 8.53 -14.11
C ASN A 66 -18.83 9.86 -14.26
#